data_AF-A0A7C6A344-F1
#
_entry.id   AF-A0A7C6A344-F1
#
_cell.length_a   1.000
_cell.length_b   1.000
_cell.length_c   1.000
_cell.angle_alpha   90.00
_cell.angle_beta   90.00
_cell.angle_gamma   90.00
#
_symmetry.space_group_name_H-M   'P 1'
#
loop_
_entity.id
_entity.type
_entity.pdbx_description
1 polymer ?
#
loop_
_entity_poly.entity_id
_entity_poly.type
_entity_poly.pdbx_seq_one_letter_code
_entity_poly.pdbx_strand_id
1 'polypeptide(L)'
;AAGRYEEALALYRRIGDRLGEADAIKGLGDVAHAQDRYGEAAERYEEALALYRQIGVRLGEANAIKGLGDLARAQGRYEEAAGRYEKALALYRQIGDRLGEANTLLTQGRLARAMGELDRARAAYREAERIYRAIGRDRDAERAAAEAKELPA
;
A
#
# COMPACT_ATOMS: atom_id res chain seq x y z
N ALA A 1 -10.60 12.77 -11.81
CA ALA A 1 -9.35 11.99 -11.71
C ALA A 1 -9.36 10.81 -12.68
N ALA A 2 -10.37 9.94 -12.68
CA ALA A 2 -10.48 8.77 -13.56
C ALA A 2 -10.24 9.08 -15.06
N GLY A 3 -10.95 10.05 -15.65
CA GLY A 3 -10.81 10.36 -17.08
C GLY A 3 -9.38 10.71 -17.54
N ARG A 4 -8.59 11.39 -16.69
CA ARG A 4 -7.17 11.68 -17.01
C ARG A 4 -6.30 10.42 -17.03
N TYR A 5 -6.58 9.46 -16.14
CA TYR A 5 -5.87 8.19 -16.15
C TYR A 5 -6.31 7.29 -17.31
N GLU A 6 -7.58 7.35 -17.74
CA GLU A 6 -8.07 6.64 -18.94
C GLU A 6 -7.41 7.20 -20.22
N GLU A 7 -7.32 8.52 -20.34
CA GLU A 7 -6.59 9.18 -21.43
C GLU A 7 -5.11 8.79 -21.43
N ALA A 8 -4.45 8.85 -20.27
CA ALA A 8 -3.05 8.44 -20.13
C ALA A 8 -2.85 6.97 -20.48
N LEU A 9 -3.74 6.08 -20.02
CA LEU A 9 -3.71 4.65 -20.32
C LEU A 9 -3.78 4.39 -21.83
N ALA A 10 -4.69 5.06 -22.53
CA ALA A 10 -4.80 4.95 -23.99
C ALA A 10 -3.53 5.41 -24.70
N LEU A 11 -2.92 6.51 -24.23
CA LEU A 11 -1.66 7.01 -24.79
C LEU A 11 -0.49 6.04 -24.55
N TYR A 12 -0.30 5.57 -23.32
CA TYR A 12 0.77 4.64 -22.97
C TYR A 12 0.67 3.32 -23.75
N ARG A 13 -0.54 2.77 -23.89
CA ARG A 13 -0.79 1.60 -24.76
C ARG A 13 -0.42 1.89 -26.21
N ARG A 14 -0.77 3.06 -26.74
CA ARG A 14 -0.48 3.44 -28.14
C ARG A 14 1.02 3.54 -28.41
N ILE A 15 1.80 4.05 -27.46
CA ILE A 15 3.26 4.22 -27.62
C ILE A 15 4.08 3.03 -27.12
N GLY A 16 3.43 2.01 -26.56
CA GLY A 16 4.10 0.81 -26.02
C GLY A 16 4.81 1.02 -24.69
N ASP A 17 4.50 2.08 -23.94
CA ASP A 17 5.07 2.33 -22.61
C ASP A 17 4.35 1.50 -21.55
N ARG A 18 4.95 0.35 -21.23
CA ARG A 18 4.37 -0.62 -20.29
C ARG A 18 4.42 -0.17 -18.83
N LEU A 19 5.38 0.68 -18.47
CA LEU A 19 5.44 1.25 -17.12
C LEU A 19 4.35 2.31 -16.95
N GLY A 20 4.23 3.23 -17.91
CA GLY A 20 3.17 4.22 -17.92
C GLY A 20 1.78 3.57 -17.93
N GLU A 21 1.60 2.49 -18.69
CA GLU A 21 0.37 1.68 -18.69
C GLU A 21 0.04 1.16 -17.28
N ALA A 22 1.01 0.50 -16.62
CA ALA A 22 0.81 -0.04 -15.27
C ALA A 22 0.51 1.06 -14.24
N ASP A 23 1.22 2.19 -14.30
CA ASP A 23 1.02 3.33 -13.40
C ASP A 23 -0.38 3.96 -13.58
N ALA A 24 -0.84 4.09 -14.83
CA ALA A 24 -2.17 4.62 -15.13
C ALA A 24 -3.27 3.68 -14.62
N ILE A 25 -3.13 2.36 -14.82
CA ILE A 25 -4.06 1.36 -14.31
C ILE A 25 -4.10 1.38 -12.78
N LYS A 26 -2.94 1.40 -12.12
CA LYS A 26 -2.85 1.50 -10.66
C LYS A 26 -3.53 2.78 -10.15
N GLY A 27 -3.33 3.91 -10.84
CA GLY A 27 -4.00 5.18 -10.55
C GLY A 27 -5.53 5.11 -10.68
N LEU A 28 -6.04 4.35 -11.67
CA LEU A 28 -7.48 4.06 -11.76
C LEU A 28 -7.97 3.22 -10.58
N GLY A 29 -7.17 2.25 -10.14
CA GLY A 29 -7.43 1.49 -8.92
C GLY A 29 -7.54 2.37 -7.68
N ASP A 30 -6.63 3.33 -7.52
CA ASP A 30 -6.68 4.31 -6.43
C ASP A 30 -7.96 5.17 -6.47
N VAL A 31 -8.37 5.61 -7.66
CA VAL A 31 -9.60 6.40 -7.84
C VAL A 31 -10.85 5.58 -7.53
N ALA A 32 -10.92 4.34 -8.01
CA ALA A 32 -12.03 3.44 -7.72
C ALA A 32 -12.12 3.13 -6.21
N HIS A 33 -10.97 2.89 -5.56
CA HIS A 33 -10.89 2.68 -4.12
C HIS A 33 -11.42 3.89 -3.34
N ALA A 34 -11.00 5.11 -3.71
CA ALA A 34 -11.47 6.35 -3.06
C ALA A 34 -12.97 6.63 -3.26
N GLN A 35 -13.63 5.92 -4.19
CA GLN A 35 -15.06 6.00 -4.47
C GLN A 35 -15.81 4.77 -3.96
N ASP A 36 -15.19 3.95 -3.10
CA ASP A 36 -15.74 2.71 -2.55
C ASP A 36 -16.15 1.67 -3.61
N ARG A 37 -15.66 1.82 -4.85
CA ARG A 37 -15.87 0.87 -5.96
C ARG A 37 -14.85 -0.27 -5.86
N TYR A 38 -14.96 -1.06 -4.79
CA TYR A 38 -13.93 -2.02 -4.41
C TYR A 38 -13.67 -3.14 -5.43
N GLY A 39 -14.70 -3.59 -6.17
CA GLY A 39 -14.54 -4.60 -7.22
C GLY A 39 -13.66 -4.10 -8.37
N GLU A 40 -14.00 -2.93 -8.90
CA GLU A 40 -13.21 -2.26 -9.95
C GLU A 40 -11.80 -1.93 -9.47
N ALA A 41 -11.65 -1.46 -8.22
CA ALA A 41 -10.33 -1.18 -7.66
C ALA A 41 -9.46 -2.45 -7.60
N ALA A 42 -10.04 -3.60 -7.21
CA ALA A 42 -9.32 -4.87 -7.17
C ALA A 42 -8.87 -5.30 -8.57
N GLU A 43 -9.76 -5.25 -9.57
CA GLU A 43 -9.44 -5.57 -10.96
C GLU A 43 -8.27 -4.72 -11.47
N ARG A 44 -8.31 -3.40 -11.23
CA ARG A 44 -7.25 -2.49 -11.67
C ARG A 44 -5.94 -2.75 -10.94
N TYR A 45 -5.93 -2.97 -9.63
CA TYR A 45 -4.68 -3.30 -8.94
C TYR A 45 -4.09 -4.65 -9.39
N GLU A 46 -4.92 -5.66 -9.69
CA GLU A 46 -4.45 -6.94 -10.21
C GLU A 46 -3.87 -6.84 -11.62
N GLU A 47 -4.51 -6.06 -12.50
CA GLU A 47 -3.99 -5.76 -13.85
C GLU A 47 -2.64 -5.03 -13.78
N ALA A 48 -2.54 -3.99 -12.94
CA ALA A 48 -1.28 -3.28 -12.73
C ALA A 48 -0.20 -4.19 -12.12
N LEU A 49 -0.56 -5.02 -11.14
CA LEU A 49 0.35 -5.98 -10.52
C LEU A 49 0.94 -6.97 -11.54
N ALA A 50 0.11 -7.49 -12.44
CA ALA A 50 0.56 -8.39 -13.49
C ALA A 50 1.58 -7.69 -14.42
N LEU A 51 1.32 -6.44 -14.80
CA LEU A 51 2.23 -5.66 -15.64
C LEU A 51 3.54 -5.35 -14.92
N TYR A 52 3.50 -4.86 -13.68
CA TYR A 52 4.71 -4.59 -12.90
C TYR A 52 5.61 -5.82 -12.75
N ARG A 53 5.03 -7.00 -12.55
CA ARG A 53 5.76 -8.27 -12.54
C ARG A 53 6.36 -8.60 -13.90
N GLN A 54 5.59 -8.43 -14.97
CA GLN A 54 6.06 -8.68 -16.34
C GLN A 54 7.28 -7.81 -16.69
N ILE A 55 7.29 -6.54 -16.26
CA ILE A 55 8.38 -5.60 -16.56
C ILE A 55 9.44 -5.49 -15.46
N GLY A 56 9.32 -6.25 -14.37
CA GLY A 56 10.31 -6.30 -13.28
C GLY A 56 10.33 -5.08 -12.34
N VAL A 57 9.28 -4.25 -12.32
CA VAL A 57 9.21 -3.03 -11.50
C VAL A 57 8.67 -3.36 -10.10
N ARG A 58 9.60 -3.69 -9.20
CA ARG A 58 9.31 -4.17 -7.84
C ARG A 58 8.61 -3.16 -6.94
N LEU A 59 8.90 -1.87 -7.09
CA LEU A 59 8.21 -0.81 -6.35
C LEU A 59 6.71 -0.77 -6.71
N GLY A 60 6.40 -0.87 -8.00
CA GLY A 60 5.03 -0.96 -8.48
C GLY A 60 4.32 -2.24 -7.99
N GLU A 61 5.03 -3.37 -8.01
CA GLU A 61 4.54 -4.64 -7.44
C GLU A 61 4.11 -4.48 -5.98
N ALA A 62 4.98 -3.89 -5.15
CA ALA A 62 4.70 -3.65 -3.73
C ALA A 62 3.52 -2.70 -3.52
N ASN A 63 3.45 -1.62 -4.29
CA ASN A 63 2.35 -0.64 -4.24
C ASN A 63 1.00 -1.26 -4.59
N ALA A 64 0.92 -2.06 -5.65
CA ALA A 64 -0.31 -2.73 -6.07
C ALA A 64 -0.77 -3.78 -5.04
N ILE A 65 0.16 -4.57 -4.49
CA ILE A 65 -0.14 -5.54 -3.42
C ILE A 65 -0.66 -4.82 -2.18
N LYS A 66 -0.03 -3.71 -1.78
CA LYS A 66 -0.49 -2.89 -0.65
C LYS A 66 -1.91 -2.36 -0.90
N GLY A 67 -2.20 -1.85 -2.10
CA GLY A 67 -3.54 -1.39 -2.49
C GLY A 67 -4.60 -2.49 -2.35
N LEU A 68 -4.29 -3.72 -2.76
CA LEU A 68 -5.17 -4.87 -2.56
C LEU A 68 -5.38 -5.21 -1.07
N GLY A 69 -4.34 -5.03 -0.24
CA GLY A 69 -4.46 -5.15 1.22
C GLY A 69 -5.35 -4.05 1.83
N ASP A 70 -5.25 -2.82 1.34
CA ASP A 70 -6.09 -1.70 1.76
C ASP A 70 -7.58 -1.97 1.45
N LEU A 71 -7.88 -2.54 0.27
CA LEU A 71 -9.23 -2.98 -0.10
C LEU A 71 -9.75 -4.10 0.80
N ALA A 72 -8.94 -5.15 1.03
CA ALA A 72 -9.33 -6.26 1.91
C ALA A 72 -9.65 -5.75 3.32
N ARG A 73 -8.83 -4.83 3.85
CA ARG A 73 -9.08 -4.19 5.14
C ARG A 73 -10.39 -3.39 5.16
N ALA A 74 -10.65 -2.59 4.13
CA ALA A 74 -11.89 -1.80 4.03
C ALA A 74 -13.15 -2.68 4.00
N GLN A 75 -13.04 -3.90 3.47
CA GLN A 75 -14.11 -4.89 3.42
C GLN A 75 -14.16 -5.84 4.64
N GLY A 76 -13.36 -5.58 5.68
CA GLY A 76 -13.33 -6.42 6.89
C GLY A 76 -12.60 -7.77 6.73
N ARG A 77 -11.96 -8.02 5.58
CA ARG A 77 -11.18 -9.24 5.31
C ARG A 77 -9.77 -9.10 5.89
N TYR A 78 -9.67 -9.07 7.22
CA TYR A 78 -8.44 -8.71 7.92
C TYR A 78 -7.28 -9.68 7.71
N GLU A 79 -7.51 -11.00 7.71
CA GLU A 79 -6.46 -11.99 7.46
C GLU A 79 -5.86 -11.87 6.06
N GLU A 80 -6.72 -11.62 5.06
CA GLU A 80 -6.25 -11.37 3.70
C GLU A 80 -5.43 -10.08 3.64
N ALA A 81 -5.90 -9.00 4.28
CA ALA A 81 -5.17 -7.75 4.35
C ALA A 81 -3.78 -7.93 4.98
N ALA A 82 -3.68 -8.68 6.08
CA ALA A 82 -2.42 -9.00 6.75
C ALA A 82 -1.44 -9.68 5.77
N GLY A 83 -1.88 -10.74 5.09
CA GLY A 83 -1.05 -11.46 4.12
C GLY A 83 -0.63 -10.61 2.91
N ARG A 84 -1.45 -9.65 2.47
CA ARG A 84 -1.05 -8.68 1.42
C ARG A 84 0.00 -7.71 1.95
N TYR A 85 -0.19 -7.14 3.14
CA TYR A 85 0.78 -6.21 3.71
C TYR A 85 2.13 -6.86 3.98
N GLU A 86 2.17 -8.11 4.44
CA GLU A 86 3.44 -8.85 4.62
C GLU A 86 4.21 -9.00 3.30
N LYS A 87 3.51 -9.35 2.22
CA LYS A 87 4.12 -9.45 0.88
C LYS A 87 4.64 -8.10 0.38
N ALA A 88 3.87 -7.02 0.56
CA ALA A 88 4.31 -5.68 0.20
C ALA A 88 5.53 -5.24 1.03
N LEU A 89 5.50 -5.47 2.35
CA LEU A 89 6.57 -5.16 3.28
C LEU A 89 7.88 -5.85 2.90
N ALA A 90 7.81 -7.14 2.55
CA ALA A 90 8.97 -7.90 2.10
C ALA A 90 9.60 -7.28 0.84
N LEU A 91 8.78 -6.85 -0.13
CA LEU A 91 9.26 -6.19 -1.34
C LEU A 91 9.87 -4.81 -1.05
N TYR A 92 9.23 -3.97 -0.24
CA TYR A 92 9.79 -2.68 0.15
C TYR A 92 11.16 -2.82 0.84
N ARG A 93 11.29 -3.78 1.76
CA ARG A 93 12.57 -4.12 2.40
C ARG A 93 13.60 -4.60 1.38
N GLN A 94 13.22 -5.48 0.46
CA GLN A 94 14.12 -6.01 -0.57
C GLN A 94 14.71 -4.91 -1.45
N ILE A 95 13.92 -3.89 -1.79
CA ILE A 95 14.36 -2.79 -2.66
C ILE A 95 14.90 -1.58 -1.89
N GLY A 96 14.90 -1.62 -0.55
CA GLY A 96 15.35 -0.51 0.28
C GLY A 96 14.41 0.70 0.31
N ASP A 97 13.14 0.54 -0.08
CA ASP A 97 12.14 1.62 0.04
C ASP A 97 11.65 1.76 1.48
N ARG A 98 12.40 2.57 2.23
CA ARG A 98 12.15 2.83 3.66
C ARG A 98 10.82 3.55 3.90
N LEU A 99 10.36 4.38 2.96
CA LEU A 99 9.08 5.07 3.11
C LEU A 99 7.91 4.10 2.92
N GLY A 100 7.97 3.26 1.89
CA GLY A 100 7.00 2.17 1.68
C GLY A 100 6.95 1.19 2.85
N GLU A 101 8.11 0.83 3.40
CA GLU A 101 8.24 -0.02 4.58
C GLU A 101 7.54 0.59 5.81
N ALA A 102 7.86 1.83 6.17
CA ALA A 102 7.27 2.51 7.32
C ALA A 102 5.75 2.69 7.18
N ASN A 103 5.28 3.09 5.99
CA ASN A 103 3.86 3.24 5.70
C ASN A 103 3.11 1.91 5.85
N THR A 104 3.72 0.81 5.41
CA THR A 104 3.10 -0.53 5.49
C THR A 104 3.03 -1.01 6.94
N LEU A 105 4.10 -0.81 7.72
CA LEU A 105 4.12 -1.12 9.16
C LEU A 105 3.07 -0.31 9.93
N LEU A 106 2.91 0.98 9.61
CA LEU A 106 1.87 1.82 10.21
C LEU A 106 0.47 1.25 9.93
N THR A 107 0.19 0.82 8.69
CA THR A 107 -1.09 0.19 8.35
C THR A 107 -1.26 -1.18 9.02
N GLN A 108 -0.22 -2.00 9.11
CA GLN A 108 -0.26 -3.27 9.85
C GLN A 108 -0.52 -3.05 11.33
N GLY A 109 0.05 -2.01 11.94
CA GLY A 109 -0.23 -1.65 13.32
C GLY A 109 -1.71 -1.30 13.54
N ARG A 110 -2.32 -0.55 12.61
CA ARG A 110 -3.76 -0.25 12.63
C ARG A 110 -4.63 -1.48 12.46
N LEU A 111 -4.23 -2.40 11.58
CA LEU A 111 -4.93 -3.66 11.37
C LEU A 111 -4.87 -4.54 12.63
N ALA A 112 -3.67 -4.72 13.19
CA ALA A 112 -3.47 -5.47 14.44
C ALA A 112 -4.28 -4.85 15.59
N ARG A 113 -4.33 -3.52 15.70
CA ARG A 113 -5.20 -2.83 16.68
C ARG A 113 -6.67 -3.16 16.47
N ALA A 114 -7.15 -3.17 15.22
CA ALA A 114 -8.53 -3.52 14.90
C ALA A 114 -8.86 -5.00 15.20
N MET A 115 -7.87 -5.88 15.17
CA MET A 115 -7.99 -7.30 15.53
C MET A 115 -7.80 -7.56 17.04
N GLY A 116 -7.50 -6.54 17.85
CA GLY A 116 -7.22 -6.70 19.28
C GLY A 116 -5.80 -7.21 19.60
N GLU A 117 -4.92 -7.28 18.61
CA GLU A 117 -3.53 -7.75 18.74
C GLU A 117 -2.60 -6.61 19.18
N LEU A 118 -2.77 -6.14 20.43
CA LEU A 118 -2.16 -4.90 20.91
C LEU A 118 -0.62 -4.92 20.91
N ASP A 119 -0.01 -6.07 21.23
CA ASP A 119 1.45 -6.21 21.21
C ASP A 119 2.01 -6.09 19.79
N ARG A 120 1.36 -6.73 18.82
CA ARG A 120 1.71 -6.62 17.40
C ARG A 120 1.51 -5.19 16.90
N ALA A 121 0.41 -4.55 17.27
CA ALA A 121 0.16 -3.16 16.94
C ALA A 121 1.27 -2.23 17.47
N ARG A 122 1.63 -2.40 18.75
CA ARG A 122 2.68 -1.61 19.42
C ARG A 122 4.05 -1.82 18.78
N ALA A 123 4.39 -3.06 18.44
CA ALA A 123 5.64 -3.39 17.76
C ALA A 123 5.72 -2.72 16.37
N ALA A 124 4.66 -2.85 15.56
CA ALA A 124 4.60 -2.28 14.22
C ALA A 124 4.69 -0.75 14.24
N TYR A 125 3.98 -0.06 15.15
CA TYR A 125 4.06 1.39 15.28
C TYR A 125 5.44 1.89 15.71
N ARG A 126 6.09 1.22 16.69
CA ARG A 126 7.46 1.56 17.11
C ARG A 126 8.48 1.33 15.99
N GLU A 127 8.28 0.28 15.20
CA GLU A 127 9.12 0.03 14.04
C GLU A 127 8.94 1.12 12.99
N ALA A 128 7.70 1.45 12.61
CA ALA A 128 7.39 2.54 11.68
C ALA A 128 7.99 3.88 12.15
N GLU A 129 7.81 4.24 13.43
CA GLU A 129 8.38 5.46 14.02
C GLU A 129 9.88 5.54 13.79
N ARG A 130 10.63 4.47 14.13
CA ARG A 130 12.08 4.44 13.99
C ARG A 130 12.51 4.65 12.54
N ILE A 131 11.80 4.04 11.60
CA ILE A 131 12.10 4.20 10.18
C ILE A 131 11.84 5.63 9.73
N TYR A 132 10.67 6.20 10.06
CA TYR A 132 10.34 7.58 9.73
C TYR A 132 11.38 8.57 10.26
N ARG A 133 11.84 8.42 11.51
CA ARG A 133 12.93 9.25 12.07
C ARG A 133 14.21 9.11 11.26
N ALA A 134 14.59 7.87 10.91
CA ALA A 134 15.81 7.61 10.14
C ALA A 134 15.80 8.25 8.74
N ILE A 135 14.63 8.49 8.15
CA ILE A 135 14.48 9.15 6.85
C ILE A 135 14.02 10.62 6.93
N GLY A 136 14.07 11.24 8.12
CA GLY A 136 13.74 12.65 8.33
C GLY A 136 12.24 12.99 8.21
N ARG A 137 11.34 12.01 8.39
CA ARG A 137 9.89 12.17 8.33
C ARG A 137 9.31 12.36 9.73
N ASP A 138 9.74 13.41 10.44
CA ASP A 138 9.45 13.60 11.87
C ASP A 138 7.96 13.64 12.20
N ARG A 139 7.14 14.29 11.36
CA ARG A 139 5.68 14.32 11.54
C ARG A 139 5.03 12.93 11.47
N ASP A 140 5.52 12.08 10.55
CA ASP A 140 5.01 10.72 10.42
C ASP A 140 5.49 9.84 11.59
N ALA A 141 6.71 10.08 12.07
CA ALA A 141 7.23 9.44 13.28
C ALA A 141 6.40 9.79 14.53
N GLU A 142 6.09 11.08 14.73
CA GLU A 142 5.24 11.55 15.83
C GLU A 142 3.85 10.93 15.78
N ARG A 143 3.27 10.81 14.57
CA ARG A 143 1.99 10.14 14.38
C ARG A 143 2.05 8.66 14.77
N ALA A 144 3.06 7.93 14.31
CA ALA A 144 3.24 6.53 14.67
C ALA A 144 3.42 6.36 16.20
N ALA A 145 4.18 7.25 16.83
CA ALA A 145 4.36 7.29 18.28
C ALA A 145 3.05 7.56 19.03
N ALA A 146 2.22 8.48 18.53
CA ALA A 146 0.91 8.78 19.10
C ALA A 146 -0.02 7.56 19.03
N GLU A 147 -0.11 6.90 17.88
CA GLU A 147 -0.93 5.69 17.71
C GLU A 147 -0.49 4.55 18.65
N ALA A 148 0.83 4.44 18.94
CA ALA A 148 1.33 3.48 19.92
C ALA A 148 0.96 3.84 21.37
N LYS A 149 0.89 5.13 21.71
CA LYS A 149 0.52 5.62 23.06
C LYS A 149 -0.97 5.49 23.35
N GLU A 150 -1.81 5.55 22.32
CA GLU A 150 -3.27 5.35 22.44
C GLU A 150 -3.66 3.90 22.70
N LEU A 151 -2.76 2.93 22.51
CA LEU A 151 -3.05 1.53 22.80
C LEU A 151 -3.19 1.30 24.32
N PRO A 152 -4.22 0.55 24.76
CA PRO A 152 -4.35 0.18 26.17
C PRO A 152 -3.12 -0.55 26.69
N ALA A 153 -2.90 -0.42 27.99
CA ALA A 153 -1.80 -1.05 28.72
C ALA A 153 -1.94 -2.58 28.70
#